data_AF-A0A832PDW1-F1
#
_entry.id   AF-A0A832PDW1-F1
#
_cell.length_a   1.000
_cell.length_b   1.000
_cell.length_c   1.000
_cell.angle_alpha   90.00
_cell.angle_beta   90.00
_cell.angle_gamma   90.00
#
_symmetry.space_group_name_H-M   'P 1'
#
loop_
_entity.id
_entity.type
_entity.pdbx_description
1 polymer ?
#
loop_
_entity_poly.entity_id
_entity_poly.type
_entity_poly.pdbx_seq_one_letter_code
_entity_poly.pdbx_strand_id
1 'polypeptide(L)'
;MKIVSIGADISGNDTSCSMELIRKLEADIPILVDLGAYKAALTNITGDDVVISAFVEDGITAKINRAIVHILRENSEDMGDLKGISGTPEGAGEGISYAEAKIRQDRYPDAIILSFDTYGGEEFVSDVANSTIKAARGMDGVTDVSEEIKPRTRKIPGVGYVSEKTDDPVVAATIEDMESIGVVAGAMLGAALGNKNVYLVRRGAPSHIIPGSVIVSATAFLNGNIIDLAAPFEERTRILKV
;
A
#
# COMPACT_ATOMS: atom_id res chain seq x y z
N MET A 1 16.38 -9.80 1.26
CA MET A 1 15.32 -9.06 1.96
C MET A 1 14.61 -8.11 1.02
N LYS A 2 13.30 -7.99 1.19
CA LYS A 2 12.40 -7.12 0.43
C LYS A 2 11.31 -6.58 1.37
N ILE A 3 10.63 -5.52 0.96
CA ILE A 3 9.33 -5.18 1.51
C ILE A 3 8.27 -5.96 0.74
N VAL A 4 7.25 -6.44 1.46
CA VAL A 4 5.97 -6.85 0.89
C VAL A 4 4.88 -5.97 1.48
N SER A 5 3.91 -5.59 0.67
CA SER A 5 2.74 -4.81 1.08
C SER A 5 1.50 -5.45 0.48
N ILE A 6 0.49 -5.69 1.30
CA ILE A 6 -0.81 -6.23 0.87
C ILE A 6 -1.88 -5.24 1.29
N GLY A 7 -2.62 -4.74 0.30
CA GLY A 7 -3.81 -3.91 0.48
C GLY A 7 -5.08 -4.72 0.35
N ALA A 8 -6.12 -4.37 1.09
CA ALA A 8 -7.43 -4.98 0.98
C ALA A 8 -8.53 -4.08 1.53
N ASP A 9 -9.69 -4.08 0.87
CA ASP A 9 -10.95 -3.68 1.48
C ASP A 9 -11.51 -4.86 2.28
N ILE A 10 -11.61 -4.63 3.58
CA ILE A 10 -12.22 -5.53 4.57
C ILE A 10 -13.13 -4.77 5.54
N SER A 11 -13.48 -3.54 5.18
CA SER A 11 -14.31 -2.65 5.99
C SER A 11 -15.79 -3.05 5.91
N GLY A 12 -16.56 -2.73 6.94
CA GLY A 12 -18.02 -2.88 6.90
C GLY A 12 -18.73 -1.71 6.19
N ASN A 13 -17.98 -0.74 5.66
CA ASN A 13 -18.50 0.40 4.90
C ASN A 13 -17.48 0.91 3.88
N ASP A 14 -18.01 1.44 2.80
CA ASP A 14 -17.27 1.85 1.60
C ASP A 14 -16.67 3.27 1.72
N THR A 15 -16.36 3.78 2.92
CA THR A 15 -15.87 5.18 3.08
C THR A 15 -14.79 5.39 4.13
N SER A 16 -14.63 4.43 5.06
CA SER A 16 -13.69 4.53 6.18
C SER A 16 -13.56 3.20 6.91
N CYS A 17 -12.36 2.88 7.42
CA CYS A 17 -12.22 1.77 8.36
C CYS A 17 -12.73 2.13 9.77
N SER A 18 -13.38 1.18 10.45
CA SER A 18 -13.73 1.36 11.86
C SER A 18 -12.50 1.37 12.78
N MET A 19 -12.60 2.10 13.90
CA MET A 19 -11.55 2.07 14.92
C MET A 19 -11.37 0.69 15.56
N GLU A 20 -12.40 -0.16 15.54
CA GLU A 20 -12.30 -1.52 16.05
C GLU A 20 -11.48 -2.40 15.11
N LEU A 21 -11.76 -2.34 13.80
CA LEU A 21 -10.99 -3.01 12.76
C LEU A 21 -9.50 -2.65 12.86
N ILE A 22 -9.18 -1.35 12.88
CA ILE A 22 -7.81 -0.85 12.97
C ILE A 22 -7.09 -1.42 14.21
N ARG A 23 -7.73 -1.35 15.38
CA ARG A 23 -7.14 -1.84 16.64
C ARG A 23 -6.87 -3.33 16.62
N LYS A 24 -7.77 -4.13 16.05
CA LYS A 24 -7.58 -5.59 15.97
C LYS A 24 -6.43 -5.94 15.02
N LEU A 25 -6.38 -5.30 13.85
CA LEU A 25 -5.26 -5.48 12.92
C LEU A 25 -3.91 -5.13 13.58
N GLU A 26 -3.83 -3.99 14.27
CA GLU A 26 -2.62 -3.57 14.99
C GLU A 26 -2.21 -4.54 16.10
N ALA A 27 -3.18 -5.17 16.77
CA ALA A 27 -2.94 -6.16 17.83
C ALA A 27 -2.36 -7.48 17.29
N ASP A 28 -2.74 -7.88 16.06
CA ASP A 28 -2.32 -9.15 15.46
C ASP A 28 -1.02 -9.05 14.64
N ILE A 29 -0.67 -7.86 14.15
CA ILE A 29 0.57 -7.63 13.37
C ILE A 29 1.86 -8.15 14.04
N PRO A 30 2.07 -8.08 15.38
CA PRO A 30 3.22 -8.67 16.04
C PRO A 30 3.46 -10.14 15.69
N ILE A 31 2.40 -10.91 15.38
CA ILE A 31 2.51 -12.32 14.94
C ILE A 31 3.42 -12.45 13.71
N LEU A 32 3.44 -11.47 12.81
CA LEU A 32 4.28 -11.50 11.61
C LEU A 32 5.78 -11.47 11.97
N VAL A 33 6.14 -10.75 13.03
CA VAL A 33 7.52 -10.69 13.55
C VAL A 33 7.90 -12.03 14.20
N ASP A 34 6.99 -12.63 14.98
CA ASP A 34 7.19 -13.97 15.55
C ASP A 34 7.37 -15.05 14.47
N LEU A 35 6.75 -14.85 13.30
CA LEU A 35 6.90 -15.72 12.14
C LEU A 35 8.17 -15.49 11.32
N GLY A 36 8.97 -14.47 11.68
CA GLY A 36 10.29 -14.19 11.12
C GLY A 36 10.39 -12.95 10.24
N ALA A 37 9.33 -12.13 10.11
CA ALA A 37 9.47 -10.83 9.48
C ALA A 37 10.41 -9.94 10.31
N TYR A 38 11.27 -9.16 9.66
CA TYR A 38 12.19 -8.24 10.33
C TYR A 38 11.43 -7.12 11.06
N LYS A 39 10.42 -6.54 10.38
CA LYS A 39 9.40 -5.63 10.93
C LYS A 39 8.11 -5.81 10.15
N ALA A 40 6.99 -5.51 10.78
CA ALA A 40 5.68 -5.44 10.13
C ALA A 40 4.82 -4.34 10.77
N ALA A 41 3.90 -3.76 10.00
CA ALA A 41 3.03 -2.67 10.45
C ALA A 41 1.80 -2.51 9.55
N LEU A 42 0.76 -1.88 10.09
CA LEU A 42 -0.40 -1.37 9.35
C LEU A 42 0.02 -0.02 8.75
N THR A 43 0.56 -0.04 7.54
CA THR A 43 1.24 1.13 6.96
C THR A 43 0.27 2.17 6.47
N ASN A 44 -0.79 1.77 5.78
CA ASN A 44 -1.74 2.69 5.19
C ASN A 44 -3.17 2.31 5.59
N ILE A 45 -4.00 3.34 5.67
CA ILE A 45 -5.44 3.25 5.78
C ILE A 45 -5.94 4.35 4.85
N THR A 46 -6.51 3.97 3.72
CA THR A 46 -6.89 4.87 2.62
C THR A 46 -8.36 4.68 2.38
N GLY A 47 -9.20 5.63 2.80
CA GLY A 47 -10.64 5.39 2.84
C GLY A 47 -10.96 4.17 3.69
N ASP A 48 -11.52 3.15 3.07
CA ASP A 48 -11.90 1.86 3.65
C ASP A 48 -10.86 0.74 3.43
N ASP A 49 -9.85 0.97 2.60
CA ASP A 49 -8.72 0.07 2.42
C ASP A 49 -7.70 0.13 3.55
N VAL A 50 -7.15 -1.04 3.87
CA VAL A 50 -6.00 -1.19 4.78
C VAL A 50 -4.81 -1.80 4.07
N VAL A 51 -3.60 -1.37 4.44
CA VAL A 51 -2.35 -1.99 3.95
C VAL A 51 -1.49 -2.47 5.10
N ILE A 52 -1.19 -3.77 5.09
CA ILE A 52 -0.18 -4.36 5.98
C ILE A 52 1.10 -4.56 5.18
N SER A 53 2.21 -4.00 5.68
CA SER A 53 3.52 -4.18 5.08
C SER A 53 4.50 -4.84 6.04
N ALA A 54 5.43 -5.62 5.49
CA ALA A 54 6.47 -6.30 6.23
C ALA A 54 7.80 -6.33 5.47
N PHE A 55 8.90 -6.18 6.21
CA PHE A 55 10.25 -6.44 5.70
C PHE A 55 10.58 -7.92 5.92
N VAL A 56 10.86 -8.64 4.84
CA VAL A 56 10.94 -10.10 4.84
C VAL A 56 12.14 -10.60 4.05
N GLU A 57 12.77 -11.67 4.53
CA GLU A 57 13.73 -12.41 3.72
C GLU A 57 13.03 -13.22 2.63
N ASP A 58 13.71 -13.37 1.49
CA ASP A 58 13.09 -13.95 0.28
C ASP A 58 12.50 -15.35 0.55
N GLY A 59 13.23 -16.17 1.32
CA GLY A 59 12.84 -17.54 1.69
C GLY A 59 11.57 -17.67 2.53
N ILE A 60 11.09 -16.60 3.19
CA ILE A 60 9.87 -16.62 4.03
C ILE A 60 8.71 -15.81 3.44
N THR A 61 8.87 -15.21 2.27
CA THR A 61 7.87 -14.35 1.61
C THR A 61 6.47 -14.99 1.58
N ALA A 62 6.38 -16.23 1.07
CA ALA A 62 5.10 -16.94 0.96
C ALA A 62 4.46 -17.27 2.32
N LYS A 63 5.27 -17.45 3.37
CA LYS A 63 4.79 -17.67 4.74
C LYS A 63 4.19 -16.38 5.30
N ILE A 64 4.88 -15.26 5.14
CA ILE A 64 4.44 -13.96 5.64
C ILE A 64 3.22 -13.44 4.89
N ASN A 65 3.19 -13.53 3.55
CA ASN A 65 2.01 -13.13 2.76
C ASN A 65 0.75 -13.90 3.19
N ARG A 66 0.87 -15.21 3.42
CA ARG A 66 -0.24 -16.04 3.94
C ARG A 66 -0.69 -15.59 5.32
N ALA A 67 0.24 -15.25 6.20
CA ALA A 67 -0.06 -14.77 7.54
C ALA A 67 -0.73 -13.38 7.52
N ILE A 68 -0.30 -12.47 6.65
CA ILE A 68 -0.97 -11.18 6.43
C ILE A 68 -2.43 -11.39 5.99
N VAL A 69 -2.66 -12.25 5.00
CA VAL A 69 -4.03 -12.56 4.53
C VAL A 69 -4.86 -13.23 5.61
N HIS A 70 -4.25 -14.04 6.48
CA HIS A 70 -4.95 -14.61 7.63
C HIS A 70 -5.37 -13.53 8.63
N ILE A 71 -4.47 -12.59 8.98
CA ILE A 71 -4.79 -11.45 9.86
C ILE A 71 -5.94 -10.62 9.27
N LEU A 72 -5.88 -10.31 7.96
CA LEU A 72 -6.95 -9.57 7.29
C LEU A 72 -8.29 -10.33 7.39
N ARG A 73 -8.28 -11.64 7.18
CA ARG A 73 -9.48 -12.49 7.23
C ARG A 73 -10.09 -12.64 8.62
N GLU A 74 -9.28 -12.80 9.66
CA GLU A 74 -9.81 -12.96 11.02
C GLU A 74 -10.41 -11.66 11.57
N ASN A 75 -9.96 -10.52 11.04
CA ASN A 75 -10.37 -9.20 11.50
C ASN A 75 -11.36 -8.49 10.58
N SER A 76 -11.65 -9.06 9.41
CA SER A 76 -12.53 -8.46 8.40
C SER A 76 -13.94 -8.22 8.91
N GLU A 77 -14.47 -7.02 8.67
CA GLU A 77 -15.86 -6.68 8.93
C GLU A 77 -16.76 -7.13 7.78
N ASP A 78 -16.31 -6.94 6.53
CA ASP A 78 -16.75 -7.68 5.35
C ASP A 78 -15.55 -8.41 4.74
N MET A 79 -15.78 -9.58 4.16
CA MET A 79 -14.73 -10.32 3.45
C MET A 79 -14.20 -9.57 2.22
N GLY A 80 -14.95 -8.63 1.63
CA GLY A 80 -14.53 -7.74 0.55
C GLY A 80 -13.61 -8.42 -0.47
N ASP A 81 -12.43 -7.84 -0.61
CA ASP A 81 -11.34 -8.30 -1.49
C ASP A 81 -10.86 -9.73 -1.24
N LEU A 82 -11.00 -10.23 -0.01
CA LEU A 82 -10.56 -11.57 0.34
C LEU A 82 -11.39 -12.65 -0.38
N LYS A 83 -12.59 -12.30 -0.88
CA LYS A 83 -13.43 -13.19 -1.71
C LYS A 83 -12.84 -13.41 -3.11
N GLY A 84 -12.05 -12.48 -3.63
CA GLY A 84 -11.42 -12.59 -4.95
C GLY A 84 -10.23 -13.54 -5.03
N ILE A 85 -9.67 -13.92 -3.88
CA ILE A 85 -8.52 -14.81 -3.82
C ILE A 85 -8.91 -16.23 -4.23
N SER A 86 -8.30 -16.73 -5.30
CA SER A 86 -8.55 -18.08 -5.82
C SER A 86 -7.31 -18.97 -5.81
N GLY A 87 -7.54 -20.28 -5.73
CA GLY A 87 -6.49 -21.29 -5.95
C GLY A 87 -6.10 -21.46 -7.43
N THR A 88 -6.93 -20.98 -8.36
CA THR A 88 -6.72 -21.06 -9.81
C THR A 88 -6.84 -19.69 -10.47
N PRO A 89 -6.15 -19.44 -11.61
CA PRO A 89 -6.29 -18.20 -12.37
C PRO A 89 -7.73 -17.89 -12.79
N GLU A 90 -8.49 -18.90 -13.21
CA GLU A 90 -9.84 -18.73 -13.79
C GLU A 90 -10.90 -18.37 -12.73
N GLY A 91 -10.66 -18.74 -11.47
CA GLY A 91 -11.53 -18.40 -10.35
C GLY A 91 -11.20 -17.08 -9.69
N ALA A 92 -10.14 -16.39 -10.13
CA ALA A 92 -9.70 -15.15 -9.50
C ALA A 92 -10.70 -14.02 -9.76
N GLY A 93 -11.03 -13.27 -8.71
CA GLY A 93 -11.91 -12.11 -8.75
C GLY A 93 -11.16 -10.79 -8.50
N GLU A 94 -11.92 -9.74 -8.26
CA GLU A 94 -11.44 -8.52 -7.59
C GLU A 94 -11.02 -8.90 -6.17
N GLY A 95 -9.78 -8.61 -5.82
CA GLY A 95 -9.26 -8.99 -4.52
C GLY A 95 -7.99 -8.24 -4.17
N ILE A 96 -7.27 -8.74 -3.17
CA ILE A 96 -6.18 -7.99 -2.55
C ILE A 96 -5.12 -7.46 -3.53
N SER A 97 -4.64 -6.25 -3.26
CA SER A 97 -3.48 -5.69 -3.95
C SER A 97 -2.17 -6.17 -3.30
N TYR A 98 -1.09 -6.20 -4.10
CA TYR A 98 0.21 -6.71 -3.66
C TYR A 98 1.36 -5.90 -4.26
N ALA A 99 2.31 -5.48 -3.44
CA ALA A 99 3.56 -4.88 -3.89
C ALA A 99 4.74 -5.58 -3.25
N GLU A 100 5.85 -5.67 -3.99
CA GLU A 100 7.14 -6.03 -3.42
C GLU A 100 8.24 -5.17 -4.04
N ALA A 101 9.24 -4.83 -3.25
CA ALA A 101 10.43 -4.10 -3.69
C ALA A 101 11.66 -4.56 -2.87
N LYS A 102 12.79 -4.77 -3.54
CA LYS A 102 14.03 -5.24 -2.90
C LYS A 102 14.63 -4.17 -2.00
N ILE A 103 15.29 -4.62 -0.95
CA ILE A 103 15.95 -3.72 0.00
C ILE A 103 17.45 -3.96 -0.05
N ARG A 104 18.20 -2.87 0.13
CA ARG A 104 19.64 -2.90 0.28
C ARG A 104 19.98 -3.45 1.67
N GLN A 105 20.67 -4.59 1.72
CA GLN A 105 20.86 -5.35 2.96
C GLN A 105 21.97 -4.82 3.88
N ASP A 106 22.70 -3.77 3.51
CA ASP A 106 23.82 -3.22 4.29
C ASP A 106 23.41 -2.14 5.30
N ARG A 107 22.11 -1.89 5.48
CA ARG A 107 21.55 -0.81 6.31
C ARG A 107 20.14 -1.12 6.81
N TYR A 108 19.59 -0.21 7.62
CA TYR A 108 18.21 -0.32 8.07
C TYR A 108 17.22 -0.24 6.88
N PRO A 109 16.19 -1.11 6.86
CA PRO A 109 15.19 -1.08 5.81
C PRO A 109 14.24 0.10 6.00
N ASP A 110 14.20 0.98 5.01
CA ASP A 110 13.30 2.13 4.94
C ASP A 110 12.49 2.05 3.64
N ALA A 111 11.21 2.42 3.71
CA ALA A 111 10.33 2.41 2.55
C ALA A 111 9.29 3.53 2.58
N ILE A 112 8.85 3.94 1.39
CA ILE A 112 7.65 4.75 1.17
C ILE A 112 6.58 3.84 0.58
N ILE A 113 5.39 3.85 1.16
CA ILE A 113 4.24 3.08 0.72
C ILE A 113 3.12 4.06 0.36
N LEU A 114 2.68 3.99 -0.89
CA LEU A 114 1.46 4.64 -1.37
C LEU A 114 0.37 3.59 -1.50
N SER A 115 -0.82 3.92 -1.04
CA SER A 115 -2.03 3.13 -1.17
C SER A 115 -3.08 4.00 -1.81
N PHE A 116 -3.76 3.43 -2.80
CA PHE A 116 -4.80 4.08 -3.56
C PHE A 116 -6.11 3.35 -3.30
N ASP A 117 -7.19 4.11 -3.28
CA ASP A 117 -8.57 3.67 -3.16
C ASP A 117 -9.40 4.50 -4.16
N THR A 118 -10.45 3.90 -4.73
CA THR A 118 -11.24 4.50 -5.79
C THR A 118 -12.70 4.71 -5.43
N TYR A 119 -13.25 5.82 -5.92
CA TYR A 119 -14.67 6.11 -5.84
C TYR A 119 -15.14 6.49 -7.23
N GLY A 120 -15.37 5.51 -8.11
CA GLY A 120 -15.62 5.76 -9.53
C GLY A 120 -14.35 6.13 -10.32
N GLY A 121 -13.17 5.77 -9.80
CA GLY A 121 -11.85 6.07 -10.36
C GLY A 121 -11.13 4.87 -10.99
N GLU A 122 -11.81 3.74 -11.09
CA GLU A 122 -11.28 2.41 -11.41
C GLU A 122 -10.62 2.41 -12.81
N GLU A 123 -11.18 3.19 -13.75
CA GLU A 123 -10.66 3.28 -15.13
C GLU A 123 -9.26 3.90 -15.23
N PHE A 124 -8.80 4.67 -14.24
CA PHE A 124 -7.53 5.41 -14.32
C PHE A 124 -6.59 5.25 -13.12
N VAL A 125 -7.02 4.62 -12.01
CA VAL A 125 -6.20 4.40 -10.81
C VAL A 125 -4.88 3.67 -11.10
N SER A 126 -4.90 2.68 -12.00
CA SER A 126 -3.68 1.97 -12.41
C SER A 126 -2.66 2.89 -13.09
N ASP A 127 -3.12 3.87 -13.88
CA ASP A 127 -2.25 4.86 -14.51
C ASP A 127 -1.66 5.83 -13.48
N VAL A 128 -2.45 6.24 -12.49
CA VAL A 128 -1.99 7.06 -11.36
C VAL A 128 -0.90 6.33 -10.59
N ALA A 129 -1.15 5.09 -10.16
CA ALA A 129 -0.17 4.29 -9.44
C ALA A 129 1.11 4.06 -10.26
N ASN A 130 0.98 3.74 -11.55
CA ASN A 130 2.12 3.60 -12.47
C ASN A 130 2.91 4.89 -12.65
N SER A 131 2.26 6.06 -12.60
CA SER A 131 2.96 7.35 -12.65
C SER A 131 3.89 7.54 -11.44
N THR A 132 3.46 7.11 -10.25
CA THR A 132 4.29 7.17 -9.03
C THR A 132 5.48 6.21 -9.08
N ILE A 133 5.26 5.00 -9.61
CA ILE A 133 6.31 4.01 -9.83
C ILE A 133 7.38 4.58 -10.77
N LYS A 134 6.95 5.18 -11.88
CA LYS A 134 7.86 5.80 -12.87
C LYS A 134 8.61 6.99 -12.28
N ALA A 135 8.00 7.76 -11.39
CA ALA A 135 8.63 8.91 -10.75
C ALA A 135 9.76 8.52 -9.78
N ALA A 136 9.61 7.41 -9.04
CA ALA A 136 10.64 6.92 -8.13
C ALA A 136 11.71 6.06 -8.82
N ARG A 137 11.37 5.36 -9.91
CA ARG A 137 12.26 4.38 -10.52
C ARG A 137 13.52 5.03 -11.08
N GLY A 138 14.67 4.58 -10.58
CA GLY A 138 15.98 5.07 -11.02
C GLY A 138 16.36 6.44 -10.45
N MET A 139 15.59 6.96 -9.51
CA MET A 139 15.92 8.18 -8.78
C MET A 139 17.03 7.92 -7.75
N ASP A 140 17.92 8.90 -7.54
CA ASP A 140 18.95 8.81 -6.51
C ASP A 140 18.33 8.58 -5.12
N GLY A 141 18.96 7.70 -4.32
CA GLY A 141 18.47 7.34 -2.99
C GLY A 141 17.31 6.33 -2.99
N VAL A 142 16.91 5.79 -4.14
CA VAL A 142 15.93 4.69 -4.25
C VAL A 142 16.68 3.39 -4.56
N THR A 143 16.47 2.36 -3.75
CA THR A 143 17.03 1.03 -4.02
C THR A 143 16.21 0.27 -5.05
N ASP A 144 14.89 0.21 -4.86
CA ASP A 144 13.97 -0.50 -5.75
C ASP A 144 12.56 0.07 -5.61
N VAL A 145 11.72 -0.23 -6.60
CA VAL A 145 10.31 0.17 -6.62
C VAL A 145 9.49 -1.00 -7.12
N SER A 146 8.26 -1.15 -6.62
CA SER A 146 7.34 -2.18 -7.07
C SER A 146 7.15 -2.21 -8.60
N GLU A 147 6.83 -3.40 -9.12
CA GLU A 147 6.52 -3.57 -10.54
C GLU A 147 5.34 -2.70 -10.96
N GLU A 148 5.34 -2.28 -12.23
CA GLU A 148 4.18 -1.61 -12.82
C GLU A 148 2.95 -2.51 -12.80
N ILE A 149 1.83 -1.87 -12.53
CA ILE A 149 0.51 -2.46 -12.45
C ILE A 149 0.04 -2.72 -13.88
N LYS A 150 -0.38 -3.95 -14.12
CA LYS A 150 -0.80 -4.43 -15.43
C LYS A 150 -2.16 -5.12 -15.28
N PRO A 151 -3.09 -4.92 -16.22
CA PRO A 151 -4.40 -5.59 -16.19
C PRO A 151 -4.21 -7.07 -16.53
N ARG A 152 -3.88 -7.87 -15.53
CA ARG A 152 -3.69 -9.32 -15.66
C ARG A 152 -4.00 -10.03 -14.35
N THR A 153 -4.37 -11.30 -14.45
CA THR A 153 -4.33 -12.20 -13.31
C THR A 153 -2.93 -12.30 -12.73
N ARG A 154 -2.80 -12.14 -11.41
CA ARG A 154 -1.53 -12.15 -10.68
C ARG A 154 -1.53 -13.26 -9.65
N LYS A 155 -0.44 -14.03 -9.62
CA LYS A 155 -0.16 -14.99 -8.54
C LYS A 155 0.58 -14.28 -7.41
N ILE A 156 0.01 -14.32 -6.20
CA ILE A 156 0.65 -13.81 -4.99
C ILE A 156 1.30 -14.99 -4.24
N PRO A 157 2.62 -14.95 -3.97
CA PRO A 157 3.33 -16.05 -3.32
C PRO A 157 2.69 -16.43 -1.99
N GLY A 158 2.34 -17.71 -1.83
CA GLY A 158 1.75 -18.25 -0.60
C GLY A 158 0.26 -17.97 -0.40
N VAL A 159 -0.37 -17.16 -1.25
CA VAL A 159 -1.77 -16.76 -1.12
C VAL A 159 -2.63 -17.43 -2.19
N GLY A 160 -2.42 -17.11 -3.46
CA GLY A 160 -3.31 -17.54 -4.54
C GLY A 160 -3.23 -16.63 -5.75
N TYR A 161 -4.31 -16.54 -6.50
CA TYR A 161 -4.48 -15.69 -7.66
C TYR A 161 -5.54 -14.61 -7.40
N VAL A 162 -5.29 -13.40 -7.90
CA VAL A 162 -6.24 -12.27 -8.00
C VAL A 162 -6.31 -11.84 -9.46
N SER A 163 -7.45 -11.28 -9.89
CA SER A 163 -7.67 -10.89 -11.28
C SER A 163 -7.32 -9.43 -11.55
N GLU A 164 -7.39 -9.05 -12.83
CA GLU A 164 -7.29 -7.68 -13.32
C GLU A 164 -8.38 -6.73 -12.82
N LYS A 165 -9.41 -7.24 -12.14
CA LYS A 165 -10.46 -6.41 -11.53
C LYS A 165 -10.01 -5.69 -10.26
N THR A 166 -8.89 -6.13 -9.67
CA THR A 166 -8.29 -5.45 -8.50
C THR A 166 -7.94 -4.02 -8.86
N ASP A 167 -8.53 -3.06 -8.17
CA ASP A 167 -8.56 -1.64 -8.50
C ASP A 167 -8.02 -0.71 -7.40
N ASP A 168 -7.62 -1.24 -6.25
CA ASP A 168 -7.00 -0.46 -5.15
C ASP A 168 -5.51 -0.75 -5.00
N PRO A 169 -4.66 -0.19 -5.89
CA PRO A 169 -3.27 -0.56 -5.95
C PRO A 169 -2.47 -0.09 -4.74
N VAL A 170 -1.41 -0.83 -4.46
CA VAL A 170 -0.37 -0.45 -3.51
C VAL A 170 0.96 -0.35 -4.25
N VAL A 171 1.73 0.68 -3.92
CA VAL A 171 3.07 0.95 -4.46
C VAL A 171 4.05 1.06 -3.31
N ALA A 172 5.20 0.38 -3.44
CA ALA A 172 6.27 0.45 -2.46
C ALA A 172 7.58 0.87 -3.14
N ALA A 173 8.27 1.85 -2.57
CA ALA A 173 9.62 2.26 -2.95
C ALA A 173 10.54 2.11 -1.74
N THR A 174 11.65 1.39 -1.90
CA THR A 174 12.65 1.18 -0.85
C THR A 174 13.74 2.22 -0.97
N ILE A 175 14.16 2.77 0.16
CA ILE A 175 14.98 3.99 0.22
C ILE A 175 16.33 3.65 0.80
N GLU A 176 17.38 4.24 0.23
CA GLU A 176 18.74 4.03 0.70
C GLU A 176 18.99 4.78 2.02
N ASP A 177 18.61 6.04 2.10
CA ASP A 177 18.89 6.90 3.26
C ASP A 177 17.68 7.75 3.61
N MET A 178 17.44 7.94 4.92
CA MET A 178 16.31 8.72 5.44
C MET A 178 16.24 10.15 4.86
N GLU A 179 17.39 10.73 4.50
CA GLU A 179 17.49 12.06 3.87
C GLU A 179 16.77 12.12 2.51
N SER A 180 16.70 10.99 1.80
CA SER A 180 16.04 10.87 0.49
C SER A 180 14.52 10.74 0.60
N ILE A 181 13.97 10.43 1.78
CA ILE A 181 12.52 10.24 1.98
C ILE A 181 11.72 11.43 1.48
N GLY A 182 12.14 12.65 1.84
CA GLY A 182 11.40 13.86 1.47
C GLY A 182 11.39 14.10 -0.05
N VAL A 183 12.51 13.86 -0.73
CA VAL A 183 12.61 14.09 -2.18
C VAL A 183 11.84 13.01 -2.94
N VAL A 184 12.03 11.73 -2.58
CA VAL A 184 11.37 10.60 -3.25
C VAL A 184 9.87 10.63 -3.02
N ALA A 185 9.41 10.83 -1.77
CA ALA A 185 7.99 10.97 -1.47
C ALA A 185 7.39 12.16 -2.21
N GLY A 186 8.13 13.28 -2.26
CA GLY A 186 7.72 14.47 -3.00
C GLY A 186 7.50 14.19 -4.50
N ALA A 187 8.42 13.46 -5.12
CA ALA A 187 8.30 13.06 -6.53
C ALA A 187 7.13 12.10 -6.77
N MET A 188 6.98 11.08 -5.94
CA MET A 188 5.89 10.10 -6.06
C MET A 188 4.51 10.75 -5.85
N LEU A 189 4.36 11.56 -4.80
CA LEU A 189 3.11 12.28 -4.51
C LEU A 189 2.83 13.35 -5.57
N GLY A 190 3.85 14.07 -6.04
CA GLY A 190 3.71 15.03 -7.13
C GLY A 190 3.24 14.36 -8.43
N ALA A 191 3.76 13.18 -8.75
CA ALA A 191 3.31 12.39 -9.89
C ALA A 191 1.85 11.92 -9.70
N ALA A 192 1.47 11.42 -8.52
CA ALA A 192 0.09 11.03 -8.23
C ALA A 192 -0.87 12.22 -8.41
N LEU A 193 -0.61 13.32 -7.71
CA LEU A 193 -1.48 14.50 -7.64
C LEU A 193 -1.43 15.36 -8.91
N GLY A 194 -0.47 15.12 -9.80
CA GLY A 194 -0.46 15.69 -11.14
C GLY A 194 -1.55 15.09 -12.06
N ASN A 195 -2.12 13.94 -11.70
CA ASN A 195 -3.25 13.36 -12.40
C ASN A 195 -4.56 14.07 -12.02
N LYS A 196 -5.52 14.06 -12.94
CA LYS A 196 -6.84 14.67 -12.71
C LYS A 196 -7.60 13.86 -11.65
N ASN A 197 -8.33 14.55 -10.76
CA ASN A 197 -9.23 13.97 -9.75
C ASN A 197 -8.53 12.99 -8.78
N VAL A 198 -7.27 13.26 -8.42
CA VAL A 198 -6.54 12.52 -7.38
C VAL A 198 -6.41 13.40 -6.14
N TYR A 199 -6.75 12.84 -4.97
CA TYR A 199 -6.70 13.57 -3.70
C TYR A 199 -5.81 12.87 -2.70
N LEU A 200 -4.88 13.62 -2.09
CA LEU A 200 -4.09 13.15 -0.97
C LEU A 200 -4.94 13.21 0.31
N VAL A 201 -5.07 12.08 0.99
CA VAL A 201 -5.77 11.96 2.27
C VAL A 201 -4.80 11.56 3.38
N ARG A 202 -5.13 11.96 4.61
CA ARG A 202 -4.39 11.50 5.80
C ARG A 202 -4.70 10.04 6.08
N ARG A 203 -3.74 9.31 6.64
CA ARG A 203 -3.92 7.91 7.03
C ARG A 203 -5.11 7.78 8.00
N GLY A 204 -6.11 6.99 7.61
CA GLY A 204 -7.30 6.70 8.43
C GLY A 204 -8.32 7.83 8.47
N ALA A 205 -8.18 8.86 7.62
CA ALA A 205 -9.22 9.85 7.44
C ALA A 205 -10.36 9.28 6.57
N PRO A 206 -11.63 9.59 6.87
CA PRO A 206 -12.74 9.23 6.01
C PRO A 206 -12.64 9.84 4.61
N SER A 207 -13.21 9.14 3.63
CA SER A 207 -13.32 9.60 2.24
C SER A 207 -14.32 10.74 2.11
N HIS A 208 -13.80 11.97 1.98
CA HIS A 208 -14.58 13.19 1.74
C HIS A 208 -14.26 13.77 0.36
N ILE A 209 -14.57 12.99 -0.68
CA ILE A 209 -14.25 13.33 -2.08
C ILE A 209 -15.48 13.32 -2.98
N ILE A 210 -15.32 13.90 -4.18
CA ILE A 210 -16.33 13.87 -5.24
C ILE A 210 -16.17 12.55 -6.00
N PRO A 211 -17.24 11.75 -6.21
CA PRO A 211 -17.17 10.55 -7.05
C PRO A 211 -16.62 10.82 -8.46
N GLY A 212 -16.01 9.81 -9.08
CA GLY A 212 -15.18 9.96 -10.28
C GLY A 212 -13.72 10.31 -9.95
N SER A 213 -13.23 9.85 -8.80
CA SER A 213 -11.93 10.25 -8.23
C SER A 213 -11.18 9.08 -7.62
N VAL A 214 -9.88 9.30 -7.41
CA VAL A 214 -8.97 8.40 -6.69
C VAL A 214 -8.46 9.13 -5.45
N ILE A 215 -8.36 8.43 -4.33
CA ILE A 215 -7.64 8.93 -3.16
C ILE A 215 -6.31 8.20 -3.01
N VAL A 216 -5.34 8.86 -2.39
CA VAL A 216 -4.05 8.28 -2.07
C VAL A 216 -3.67 8.63 -0.64
N SER A 217 -3.22 7.65 0.14
CA SER A 217 -2.50 7.88 1.39
C SER A 217 -1.02 7.52 1.21
N ALA A 218 -0.16 8.20 1.96
CA ALA A 218 1.28 8.05 1.83
C ALA A 218 1.94 7.89 3.20
N THR A 219 2.74 6.84 3.33
CA THR A 219 3.41 6.48 4.58
C THR A 219 4.89 6.28 4.36
N ALA A 220 5.72 6.83 5.23
CA ALA A 220 7.09 6.35 5.40
C ALA A 220 7.13 5.29 6.50
N PHE A 221 7.70 4.13 6.19
CA PHE A 221 7.95 3.03 7.12
C PHE A 221 9.43 2.96 7.44
N LEU A 222 9.80 3.54 8.58
CA LEU A 222 11.20 3.78 8.97
C LEU A 222 11.52 3.08 10.29
N ASN A 223 12.37 2.05 10.24
CA ASN A 223 12.80 1.27 11.40
C ASN A 223 11.63 0.82 12.32
N GLY A 224 10.50 0.43 11.74
CA GLY A 224 9.31 0.01 12.49
C GLY A 224 8.32 1.13 12.83
N ASN A 225 8.66 2.41 12.58
CA ASN A 225 7.77 3.54 12.80
C ASN A 225 6.99 3.87 11.53
N ILE A 226 5.74 4.28 11.72
CA ILE A 226 4.82 4.68 10.66
C ILE A 226 4.63 6.19 10.74
N ILE A 227 4.99 6.87 9.66
CA ILE A 227 4.88 8.33 9.55
C ILE A 227 3.95 8.64 8.39
N ASP A 228 2.81 9.26 8.69
CA ASP A 228 1.90 9.80 7.67
C ASP A 228 2.56 10.99 6.98
N LEU A 229 2.75 10.88 5.67
CA LEU A 229 3.40 11.89 4.83
C LEU A 229 2.42 12.96 4.33
N ALA A 230 1.11 12.78 4.50
CA ALA A 230 0.11 13.71 4.00
C ALA A 230 0.25 15.11 4.64
N ALA A 231 0.38 15.17 5.97
CA ALA A 231 0.54 16.42 6.70
C ALA A 231 1.80 17.21 6.30
N PRO A 232 3.03 16.64 6.34
CA PRO A 232 4.23 17.39 5.96
C PRO A 232 4.26 17.74 4.47
N PHE A 233 3.67 16.91 3.59
CA PHE A 233 3.55 17.25 2.18
C PHE A 233 2.63 18.46 1.99
N GLU A 234 1.41 18.42 2.55
CA GLU A 234 0.44 19.52 2.48
C GLU A 234 1.05 20.84 2.96
N GLU A 235 1.81 20.83 4.06
CA GLU A 235 2.48 22.01 4.60
C GLU A 235 3.57 22.57 3.69
N ARG A 236 4.39 21.69 3.08
CA ARG A 236 5.51 22.09 2.22
C ARG A 236 5.08 22.53 0.83
N THR A 237 3.94 22.05 0.34
CA THR A 237 3.44 22.38 -1.00
C THR A 237 2.38 23.47 -1.00
N ARG A 238 2.13 24.14 0.12
CA ARG A 238 1.24 25.31 0.15
C ARG A 238 1.78 26.35 -0.81
N ILE A 239 1.01 26.66 -1.85
CA ILE A 239 1.27 27.82 -2.69
C ILE A 239 1.21 29.04 -1.76
N LEU A 240 2.26 29.86 -1.80
CA LEU A 240 2.39 31.07 -1.00
C LEU A 240 1.06 31.84 -1.02
N LYS A 241 0.46 32.01 0.15
CA LYS A 241 -0.66 32.96 0.31
C LYS A 241 -0.03 34.36 0.21
N VAL A 242 -0.11 34.97 -0.97
CA VAL A 242 0.23 36.39 -1.18
C VAL A 242 -0.89 37.25 -0.62
#